data_AF-A0A378PC42-F1
#
_entry.id   AF-A0A378PC42-F1
#
_cell.length_a   1.000
_cell.length_b   1.000
_cell.length_c   1.000
_cell.angle_alpha   90.00
_cell.angle_beta   90.00
_cell.angle_gamma   90.00
#
_symmetry.space_group_name_H-M   'P 1'
#
loop_
_entity.id
_entity.type
_entity.pdbx_description
1 polymer ?
#
loop_
_entity_poly.entity_id
_entity_poly.type
_entity_poly.pdbx_seq_one_letter_code
_entity_poly.pdbx_strand_id
1 'polypeptide(L)'
;MKPDDMYPGERSDAAVLARFGMTAAGAQREADQVEDENADDGLTGVFYYGSPLDRLGKTEAKQAISVRFTPSEIVRITRQAEEFHISRSEYIRRKVLA
;
A
#
# COMPACT_ATOMS: atom_id res chain seq x y z
N MET A 1 3.74 16.69 -18.22
CA MET A 1 4.09 16.90 -16.81
C MET A 1 5.40 16.18 -16.58
N LYS A 2 6.48 16.90 -16.26
CA LYS A 2 7.77 16.25 -16.03
C LYS A 2 7.77 15.63 -14.62
N PRO A 3 8.45 14.51 -14.38
CA PRO A 3 8.49 13.87 -13.06
C PRO A 3 8.88 14.85 -11.94
N ASP A 4 9.75 15.80 -12.29
CA ASP A 4 10.27 16.87 -11.43
C ASP A 4 9.20 17.85 -10.92
N ASP A 5 8.02 17.88 -11.55
CA ASP A 5 6.91 18.77 -11.18
C ASP A 5 6.02 18.19 -10.06
N MET A 6 6.19 16.90 -9.69
CA MET A 6 5.26 16.20 -8.78
C MET A 6 5.65 16.30 -7.29
N TYR A 7 6.90 16.65 -6.97
CA TYR A 7 7.39 16.71 -5.58
C TYR A 7 8.17 18.00 -5.28
N PRO A 8 7.50 19.09 -4.85
CA PRO A 8 8.17 20.32 -4.48
C PRO A 8 8.69 20.22 -3.03
N GLY A 9 9.86 19.60 -2.84
CA GLY A 9 10.52 19.52 -1.53
C GLY A 9 11.82 18.69 -1.55
N GLU A 10 12.89 19.28 -1.01
CA GLU A 10 14.27 18.77 -0.82
C GLU A 10 14.85 17.84 -1.90
N ARG A 11 15.61 18.45 -2.82
CA ARG A 11 16.29 17.85 -3.99
C ARG A 11 17.54 17.01 -3.66
N SER A 12 17.62 16.42 -2.48
CA SER A 12 18.74 15.56 -2.15
C SER A 12 18.25 14.12 -2.07
N ASP A 13 18.75 13.28 -2.97
CA ASP A 13 18.48 11.83 -2.98
C ASP A 13 18.74 11.23 -1.60
N ALA A 14 19.75 11.73 -0.87
CA ALA A 14 20.04 11.31 0.50
C ALA A 14 18.89 11.61 1.49
N ALA A 15 18.22 12.77 1.37
CA ALA A 15 17.09 13.13 2.22
C ALA A 15 15.85 12.29 1.90
N VAL A 16 15.59 12.04 0.61
CA VAL A 16 14.50 11.16 0.15
C VAL A 16 14.72 9.74 0.66
N LEU A 17 15.93 9.18 0.46
CA LEU A 17 16.27 7.83 0.91
C LEU A 17 16.19 7.71 2.43
N ALA A 18 16.73 8.69 3.19
CA ALA A 18 16.66 8.69 4.64
C ALA A 18 15.22 8.69 5.18
N ARG A 19 14.31 9.43 4.53
CA ARG A 19 12.88 9.46 4.89
C ARG A 19 12.24 8.07 4.84
N PHE A 20 12.67 7.22 3.92
CA PHE A 20 12.16 5.85 3.76
C PHE A 20 13.05 4.80 4.44
N GLY A 21 14.05 5.22 5.23
CA GLY A 21 14.98 4.30 5.89
C GLY A 21 15.90 3.56 4.91
N MET A 22 16.09 4.09 3.71
CA MET A 22 16.87 3.50 2.65
C MET A 22 18.28 4.10 2.58
N THR A 23 19.21 3.33 2.03
CA THR A 23 20.56 3.79 1.70
C THR A 23 20.71 3.83 0.19
N ALA A 24 21.58 4.69 -0.34
CA ALA A 24 21.81 4.79 -1.79
C ALA A 24 22.27 3.46 -2.39
N ALA A 25 23.15 2.73 -1.70
CA ALA A 25 23.60 1.41 -2.12
C ALA A 25 22.52 0.32 -2.00
N GLY A 26 21.51 0.51 -1.16
CA GLY A 26 20.34 -0.37 -1.10
C GLY A 26 19.40 -0.10 -2.27
N ALA A 27 19.06 1.17 -2.49
CA ALA A 27 18.19 1.59 -3.58
C ALA A 27 18.75 1.23 -4.96
N GLN A 28 20.06 1.37 -5.17
CA GLN A 28 20.68 0.96 -6.43
C GLN A 28 20.58 -0.55 -6.64
N ARG A 29 20.85 -1.37 -5.62
CA ARG A 29 20.74 -2.83 -5.72
C ARG A 29 19.31 -3.30 -5.98
N GLU A 30 18.33 -2.63 -5.39
CA GLU A 30 16.92 -2.91 -5.65
C GLU A 30 16.54 -2.51 -7.08
N ALA A 31 17.00 -1.35 -7.58
CA ALA A 31 16.79 -0.94 -8.98
C ALA A 31 17.43 -1.94 -9.96
N ASP A 32 18.68 -2.32 -9.74
CA ASP A 32 19.40 -3.29 -10.58
C ASP A 32 18.68 -4.65 -10.60
N GLN A 33 18.04 -5.05 -9.49
CA GLN A 33 17.28 -6.30 -9.40
C GLN A 33 15.94 -6.24 -10.15
N VAL A 34 15.27 -5.08 -10.15
CA VAL A 34 14.00 -4.88 -10.87
C VAL A 34 14.23 -4.76 -12.38
N GLU A 35 15.36 -4.21 -12.80
CA GLU A 35 15.72 -4.06 -14.22
C GLU A 35 16.29 -5.34 -14.85
N ASP A 36 16.67 -6.34 -14.05
CA ASP A 36 17.15 -7.62 -14.55
C ASP A 36 15.98 -8.55 -14.92
N GLU A 37 15.66 -8.61 -16.21
CA GLU A 37 14.61 -9.46 -16.78
C GLU A 37 14.82 -10.98 -16.54
N ASN A 38 16.02 -11.39 -16.13
CA ASN A 38 16.36 -12.78 -15.84
C ASN A 38 16.36 -13.10 -14.34
N ALA A 39 16.23 -12.08 -13.49
CA ALA A 39 16.04 -12.23 -12.06
C ALA A 39 14.56 -12.10 -11.71
N ASP A 40 14.05 -13.02 -10.90
CA ASP A 40 12.72 -12.85 -10.29
C ASP A 40 12.83 -11.74 -9.25
N ASP A 41 12.31 -10.56 -9.58
CA ASP A 41 12.23 -9.40 -8.70
C ASP A 41 11.20 -9.59 -7.57
N GLY A 42 10.36 -10.64 -7.65
CA GLY A 42 9.27 -10.90 -6.72
C GLY A 42 8.17 -9.84 -6.73
N LEU A 43 8.24 -8.83 -7.60
CA LEU A 43 7.21 -7.81 -7.80
C LEU A 43 6.03 -8.34 -8.61
N THR A 44 6.29 -9.35 -9.46
CA THR A 44 5.28 -10.00 -10.30
C THR A 44 4.84 -11.38 -9.78
N GLY A 45 5.23 -11.76 -8.56
CA GLY A 45 4.85 -13.02 -7.94
C GLY A 45 3.34 -13.27 -7.97
N VAL A 46 2.95 -14.55 -8.05
CA VAL A 46 1.56 -15.03 -8.07
C VAL A 46 0.71 -14.21 -7.10
N PHE A 47 -0.24 -13.44 -7.64
CA PHE A 47 -1.27 -12.78 -6.85
C PHE A 47 -2.11 -13.86 -6.18
N TYR A 48 -1.73 -14.25 -4.97
CA TYR A 48 -2.61 -15.00 -4.09
C TYR A 48 -3.77 -14.06 -3.76
N TYR A 49 -4.97 -14.40 -4.23
CA TYR A 49 -6.20 -13.96 -3.59
C TYR A 49 -6.27 -14.64 -2.21
N GLY A 50 -5.39 -14.23 -1.31
CA GLY A 50 -5.10 -14.86 -0.03
C GLY A 50 -4.07 -14.04 0.72
N SER A 51 -4.42 -13.61 1.93
CA SER A 51 -3.75 -12.52 2.67
C SER A 51 -2.29 -12.85 3.03
N PRO A 52 -1.33 -11.88 2.90
CA PRO A 52 0.08 -12.03 3.26
C PRO A 52 0.31 -12.03 4.80
N LEU A 53 -0.51 -12.76 5.54
CA LEU A 53 -0.48 -12.79 7.01
C LEU A 53 0.65 -13.65 7.58
N ASP A 54 1.21 -14.57 6.80
CA ASP A 54 2.31 -15.42 7.28
C ASP A 54 3.67 -14.70 7.31
N ARG A 55 3.81 -13.55 6.62
CA ARG A 55 5.04 -12.73 6.60
C ARG A 55 5.07 -11.60 7.64
N LEU A 56 3.92 -11.23 8.20
CA LEU A 56 3.83 -10.21 9.26
C LEU A 56 3.85 -10.94 10.61
N GLY A 57 5.04 -11.00 11.21
CA GLY A 57 5.32 -11.77 12.42
C GLY A 57 4.23 -11.67 13.50
N LYS A 58 3.91 -12.84 14.08
CA LYS A 58 3.10 -13.05 15.30
C LYS A 58 1.78 -12.27 15.30
N THR A 59 0.79 -12.92 14.73
CA THR A 59 -0.65 -12.66 14.81
C THR A 59 -1.07 -12.26 16.22
N GLU A 60 -1.27 -10.96 16.46
CA GLU A 60 -2.15 -10.54 17.54
C GLU A 60 -3.51 -11.23 17.35
N ALA A 61 -4.15 -11.62 18.45
CA ALA A 61 -5.48 -12.21 18.41
C ALA A 61 -6.45 -11.21 17.78
N LYS A 62 -6.84 -11.44 16.53
CA LYS A 62 -7.79 -10.59 15.82
C LYS A 62 -9.17 -10.73 16.46
N GLN A 63 -9.76 -9.60 16.85
CA GLN A 63 -11.12 -9.54 17.35
C GLN A 63 -12.07 -9.22 16.19
N ALA A 64 -13.19 -9.95 16.11
CA ALA A 64 -14.20 -9.74 15.08
C ALA A 64 -15.25 -8.74 15.56
N ILE A 65 -15.56 -7.75 14.72
CA ILE A 65 -16.65 -6.79 14.94
C ILE A 65 -17.68 -6.99 13.82
N SER A 66 -18.96 -7.09 14.19
CA SER A 66 -20.07 -7.10 13.23
C SER A 66 -20.82 -5.77 13.29
N VAL A 67 -20.99 -5.13 12.14
CA VAL A 67 -21.70 -3.85 11.99
C VAL A 67 -22.80 -4.02 10.94
N ARG A 68 -23.96 -3.44 11.20
CA ARG A 68 -25.11 -3.45 10.29
C ARG A 68 -25.32 -2.05 9.74
N PHE A 69 -25.64 -1.99 8.45
CA PHE A 69 -25.96 -0.76 7.74
C PHE A 69 -27.33 -0.89 7.11
N THR A 70 -28.05 0.23 7.01
CA THR A 70 -29.22 0.33 6.14
C THR A 70 -28.82 0.27 4.66
N PRO A 71 -29.74 -0.07 3.75
CA PRO A 71 -29.45 -0.10 2.32
C PRO A 71 -28.97 1.24 1.75
N SER A 72 -29.49 2.37 2.25
CA SER A 72 -29.06 3.70 1.80
C SER A 72 -27.64 4.03 2.25
N GLU A 73 -27.26 3.63 3.47
CA GLU A 73 -25.91 3.81 3.99
C GLU A 73 -24.89 3.00 3.18
N ILE A 74 -25.20 1.75 2.83
CA ILE A 74 -24.23 0.93 2.08
C ILE A 74 -23.98 1.47 0.67
N VAL A 75 -25.00 2.05 0.02
CA VAL A 75 -24.85 2.71 -1.29
C VAL A 75 -23.96 3.94 -1.14
N ARG A 76 -24.19 4.79 -0.14
CA ARG A 76 -23.36 5.97 0.13
C ARG A 76 -21.90 5.59 0.40
N ILE A 77 -21.67 4.59 1.24
CA ILE A 77 -20.32 4.10 1.58
C ILE A 77 -19.62 3.54 0.33
N THR A 78 -20.35 2.79 -0.51
CA THR A 78 -19.79 2.26 -1.76
C THR A 78 -19.31 3.37 -2.68
N ARG A 79 -20.15 4.40 -2.91
CA ARG A 79 -19.78 5.56 -3.74
C ARG A 79 -18.54 6.29 -3.20
N GLN A 80 -18.47 6.48 -1.88
CA GLN A 80 -17.29 7.12 -1.27
C GLN A 80 -16.03 6.27 -1.43
N ALA A 81 -16.13 4.95 -1.28
CA ALA A 81 -15.00 4.05 -1.50
C ALA A 81 -14.48 4.14 -2.95
N GLU A 82 -15.41 4.23 -3.92
CA GLU A 82 -15.09 4.42 -5.33
C GLU A 82 -14.38 5.76 -5.60
N GLU A 83 -14.83 6.86 -4.99
CA GLU A 83 -14.17 8.18 -5.07
C GLU A 83 -12.70 8.14 -4.59
N PHE A 84 -12.39 7.25 -3.64
CA PHE A 84 -11.02 7.05 -3.14
C PHE A 84 -10.26 5.92 -3.84
N HIS A 85 -10.84 5.29 -4.86
CA HIS A 85 -10.27 4.12 -5.56
C HIS A 85 -9.83 2.99 -4.62
N ILE A 86 -10.56 2.77 -3.52
CA ILE A 86 -10.33 1.68 -2.57
C ILE A 86 -11.54 0.77 -2.45
N SER A 87 -11.33 -0.45 -1.97
CA SER A 87 -12.45 -1.36 -1.70
C SER A 87 -13.36 -0.82 -0.59
N ARG A 88 -14.65 -1.16 -0.67
CA ARG A 88 -15.63 -0.81 0.37
C ARG A 88 -15.23 -1.29 1.77
N SER A 89 -14.66 -2.50 1.88
CA SER A 89 -14.24 -3.05 3.18
C SER A 89 -13.02 -2.33 3.75
N GLU A 90 -12.16 -1.79 2.90
CA GLU A 90 -11.03 -0.95 3.29
C GLU A 90 -11.50 0.44 3.72
N TYR A 91 -12.44 1.05 2.99
CA TYR A 91 -13.04 2.32 3.37
C TYR A 91 -13.71 2.23 4.76
N ILE A 92 -14.49 1.17 5.02
CA ILE A 92 -15.13 0.94 6.32
C ILE A 92 -14.07 0.77 7.42
N ARG A 93 -13.03 -0.03 7.19
CA ARG A 93 -11.93 -0.21 8.17
C ARG A 93 -11.29 1.12 8.55
N ARG A 94 -10.98 1.98 7.57
CA ARG A 94 -10.40 3.30 7.82
C ARG A 94 -11.33 4.21 8.62
N LYS A 95 -12.64 4.15 8.38
CA LYS A 95 -13.63 4.97 9.11
C LYS A 95 -13.91 4.49 10.54
N VAL A 96 -13.71 3.20 10.82
CA VAL A 96 -13.88 2.64 12.17
C VAL A 96 -12.65 2.89 13.05
N LEU A 97 -11.47 2.96 12.44
CA LEU A 97 -10.19 3.17 13.15
C LEU A 97 -9.73 4.64 13.21
N ALA A 98 -10.38 5.55 12.46
CA ALA A 98 -10.11 6.98 12.46
C ALA A 98 -10.98 7.71 13.50
#